data_AF-A0A800AE59-F1
#
_entry.id   AF-A0A800AE59-F1
#
_cell.length_a   1.000
_cell.length_b   1.000
_cell.length_c   1.000
_cell.angle_alpha   90.00
_cell.angle_beta   90.00
_cell.angle_gamma   90.00
#
_symmetry.space_group_name_H-M   'P 1'
#
loop_
_entity.id
_entity.type
_entity.pdbx_description
1 polymer ?
#
loop_
_entity_poly.entity_id
_entity_poly.type
_entity_poly.pdbx_seq_one_letter_code
_entity_poly.pdbx_strand_id
1 'polypeptide(L)'
;MQEKRNIITRRDFIRNGVRGSCLLALGGVVGLLSSRSRANNTVWQIDPYRCIACGNCATYCVLEVSAVKCVHKFAMCGYCKLCTGYFEPQPNALNTGAENQLCPTGAIKRGFVEDPYYEYIIDEPLCIGCGKCVKGCNAFGNGSLFLQVRHDRCLNCNNCAIATACPSQAFRRVSADQPYLLKGKD
;
A
#
# COMPACT_ATOMS: atom_id res chain seq x y z
N MET A 1 17.17 -60.85 38.40
CA MET A 1 16.85 -59.53 37.82
C MET A 1 15.69 -58.94 38.60
N GLN A 2 15.93 -57.95 39.47
CA GLN A 2 14.86 -57.29 40.23
C GLN A 2 14.27 -56.16 39.40
N GLU A 3 13.02 -56.32 38.99
CA GLU A 3 12.22 -55.27 38.36
C GLU A 3 11.78 -54.27 39.44
N LYS A 4 12.49 -53.13 39.54
CA LYS A 4 12.09 -52.03 40.41
C LYS A 4 10.80 -51.43 39.85
N ARG A 5 9.65 -51.76 40.43
CA ARG A 5 8.40 -51.02 40.24
C ARG A 5 8.64 -49.58 40.68
N ASN A 6 8.65 -48.64 39.73
CA ASN A 6 8.66 -47.20 40.01
C ASN A 6 7.34 -46.81 40.67
N ILE A 7 7.29 -46.88 42.00
CA ILE A 7 6.14 -46.41 42.77
C ILE A 7 6.19 -44.88 42.74
N ILE A 8 5.33 -44.27 41.92
CA ILE A 8 5.20 -42.81 41.86
C ILE A 8 4.78 -42.33 43.24
N THR A 9 5.66 -41.57 43.91
CA THR A 9 5.34 -41.03 45.23
C THR A 9 4.36 -39.86 45.08
N ARG A 10 3.59 -39.56 46.14
CA ARG A 10 2.70 -38.38 46.16
C ARG A 10 3.45 -37.08 45.83
N ARG A 11 4.72 -36.97 46.25
CA ARG A 11 5.59 -35.83 45.93
C ARG A 11 5.93 -35.77 44.44
N ASP A 12 6.23 -36.91 43.81
CA ASP A 12 6.52 -36.97 42.37
C ASP A 12 5.29 -36.62 41.52
N PHE A 13 4.10 -37.07 41.93
CA PHE A 13 2.84 -36.71 41.28
C PHE A 13 2.58 -35.20 41.34
N ILE A 14 2.71 -34.58 42.51
CA ILE A 14 2.54 -33.13 42.68
C ILE A 14 3.62 -32.37 41.88
N ARG A 15 4.89 -32.78 41.96
CA ARG A 15 5.99 -32.10 41.26
C ARG A 15 5.82 -32.15 39.74
N ASN A 16 5.42 -33.30 39.20
CA ASN A 16 5.18 -33.46 37.77
C ASN A 16 3.91 -32.74 37.33
N GLY A 17 2.86 -32.73 38.16
CA GLY A 17 1.65 -31.95 37.93
C GLY A 17 1.91 -30.45 37.82
N VAL A 18 2.65 -29.88 38.79
CA VAL A 18 3.05 -28.46 38.77
C VAL A 18 3.91 -28.13 37.55
N ARG A 19 4.85 -29.00 37.17
CA ARG A 19 5.65 -28.80 35.95
C ARG A 19 4.79 -28.83 34.69
N GLY A 20 3.86 -29.78 34.60
CA GLY A 20 2.93 -29.89 33.48
C GLY A 20 2.04 -28.67 33.33
N SER A 21 1.45 -28.18 34.43
CA SER A 21 0.61 -26.98 34.41
C SER A 21 1.41 -25.71 34.13
N CYS A 22 2.64 -25.57 34.63
CA CYS A 22 3.53 -24.46 34.25
C CYS A 22 3.87 -24.48 32.76
N LEU A 23 4.16 -25.65 32.17
CA LEU A 23 4.45 -25.78 30.74
C LEU A 23 3.24 -25.44 29.88
N LEU A 24 2.05 -25.90 30.27
CA LEU A 24 0.79 -25.56 29.58
C LEU A 24 0.48 -24.06 29.68
N ALA A 25 0.68 -23.45 30.85
CA ALA A 25 0.48 -22.01 31.04
C ALA A 25 1.45 -21.19 30.17
N LEU A 26 2.74 -21.55 30.17
CA LEU A 26 3.75 -20.91 29.32
C LEU A 26 3.42 -21.07 27.83
N GLY A 27 3.07 -22.29 27.40
CA GLY A 27 2.67 -22.57 26.03
C GLY A 27 1.43 -21.77 25.62
N GLY A 28 0.43 -21.66 26.49
CA GLY A 28 -0.77 -20.85 26.29
C GLY A 28 -0.46 -19.35 26.15
N VAL A 29 0.40 -18.81 27.02
CA VAL A 29 0.83 -17.40 26.94
C VAL A 29 1.61 -17.13 25.66
N VAL A 30 2.58 -17.99 25.30
CA VAL A 30 3.35 -17.86 24.06
C VAL A 30 2.43 -17.92 22.85
N GLY A 31 1.51 -18.89 22.78
CA GLY A 31 0.55 -19.00 21.69
C GLY A 31 -0.33 -17.75 21.54
N LEU A 32 -0.82 -17.20 22.65
CA LEU A 32 -1.65 -16.00 22.65
C LEU A 32 -0.87 -14.75 22.20
N LEU A 33 0.38 -14.59 22.65
CA LEU A 33 1.25 -13.47 22.27
C LEU A 33 1.66 -13.55 20.79
N SER A 34 2.01 -14.75 20.29
CA SER A 34 2.34 -14.95 18.88
C SER A 34 1.15 -14.67 17.96
N SER A 35 -0.06 -15.07 18.35
CA SER A 35 -1.29 -14.74 17.62
C SER A 35 -1.52 -13.22 17.54
N ARG A 36 -1.36 -12.51 18.66
CA ARG A 36 -1.50 -11.04 18.71
C ARG A 36 -0.43 -10.31 17.90
N SER A 37 0.79 -10.81 17.86
CA SER A 37 1.87 -10.24 17.05
C SER A 37 1.54 -10.27 15.55
N ARG A 38 0.91 -11.35 15.06
CA ARG A 38 0.43 -11.47 13.67
C ARG A 38 -0.70 -10.48 13.35
N ALA A 39 -1.65 -10.31 14.26
CA ALA A 39 -2.74 -9.35 14.10
C ALA A 39 -2.24 -7.89 13.98
N ASN A 40 -1.04 -7.60 14.47
CA ASN A 40 -0.41 -6.29 14.39
C ASN A 40 0.44 -6.08 13.12
N ASN A 41 0.54 -7.07 12.21
CA ASN A 41 1.30 -6.91 10.97
C ASN A 41 0.55 -6.00 9.99
N THR A 42 0.66 -4.71 10.25
CA THR A 42 0.00 -3.66 9.48
C THR A 42 1.01 -2.93 8.61
N VAL A 43 0.52 -2.35 7.53
CA VAL A 43 1.29 -1.50 6.62
C VAL A 43 0.56 -0.19 6.37
N TRP A 44 1.30 0.83 5.95
CA TRP A 44 0.73 2.11 5.55
C TRP A 44 0.09 2.00 4.18
N GLN A 45 -1.15 2.45 4.06
CA GLN A 45 -1.81 2.57 2.76
C GLN A 45 -2.61 3.87 2.66
N ILE A 46 -2.79 4.33 1.42
CA ILE A 46 -3.61 5.49 1.06
C ILE A 46 -5.02 5.01 0.73
N ASP A 47 -6.01 5.62 1.37
CA ASP A 47 -7.40 5.58 0.95
C ASP A 47 -7.58 6.50 -0.28
N PRO A 48 -7.82 5.94 -1.48
CA PRO A 48 -7.87 6.72 -2.71
C PRO A 48 -9.15 7.56 -2.83
N TYR A 49 -10.16 7.34 -1.98
CA TYR A 49 -11.37 8.15 -1.93
C TYR A 49 -11.23 9.36 -1.00
N ARG A 50 -10.29 9.32 -0.05
CA ARG A 50 -9.94 10.48 0.81
C ARG A 50 -8.76 11.29 0.27
N CYS A 51 -7.96 10.73 -0.63
CA CYS A 51 -6.79 11.40 -1.18
C CYS A 51 -7.19 12.60 -2.06
N ILE A 52 -6.69 13.79 -1.72
CA ILE A 52 -6.91 15.02 -2.51
C ILE A 52 -5.75 15.35 -3.47
N ALA A 53 -4.80 14.42 -3.65
CA ALA A 53 -3.61 14.60 -4.50
C ALA A 53 -2.82 15.89 -4.20
N CYS A 54 -2.53 16.15 -2.93
CA CYS A 54 -1.87 17.38 -2.46
C CYS A 54 -0.39 17.55 -2.86
N GLY A 55 0.29 16.50 -3.32
CA GLY A 55 1.72 16.52 -3.67
C GLY A 55 2.68 16.08 -2.56
N ASN A 56 2.26 16.08 -1.28
CA ASN A 56 3.14 15.78 -0.14
C ASN A 56 3.77 14.37 -0.17
N CYS A 57 3.16 13.43 -0.90
CA CYS A 57 3.72 12.09 -1.08
C CYS A 57 5.08 12.09 -1.80
N ALA A 58 5.35 13.11 -2.63
CA ALA A 58 6.62 13.25 -3.33
C ALA A 58 7.73 13.89 -2.50
N THR A 59 7.39 14.60 -1.41
CA THR A 59 8.34 15.43 -0.66
C THR A 59 8.60 14.93 0.76
N TYR A 60 7.62 14.29 1.40
CA TYR A 60 7.73 13.83 2.80
C TYR A 60 8.16 12.37 2.94
N CYS A 61 8.38 11.65 1.83
CA CYS A 61 8.93 10.29 1.93
C CYS A 61 10.38 10.36 2.39
N VAL A 62 10.77 9.46 3.29
CA VAL A 62 12.17 9.33 3.72
C VAL A 62 13.08 8.73 2.64
N LEU A 63 12.49 8.11 1.61
CA LEU A 63 13.20 7.63 0.44
C LEU A 63 13.36 8.76 -0.57
N GLU A 64 14.51 8.81 -1.23
CA GLU A 64 14.79 9.76 -2.32
C GLU A 64 13.72 9.70 -3.41
N VAL A 65 13.39 8.48 -3.87
CA VAL A 65 12.22 8.24 -4.71
C VAL A 65 11.13 7.61 -3.86
N SER A 66 10.04 8.36 -3.68
CA SER A 66 8.91 7.96 -2.83
C SER A 66 8.44 6.52 -3.05
N ALA A 67 8.10 5.84 -1.95
CA ALA A 67 7.41 4.55 -2.00
C ALA A 67 5.96 4.68 -2.49
N VAL A 68 5.41 5.90 -2.54
CA VAL A 68 4.07 6.15 -3.10
C VAL A 68 4.18 6.26 -4.62
N LYS A 69 3.35 5.50 -5.33
CA LYS A 69 3.28 5.53 -6.80
C LYS A 69 1.86 5.79 -7.26
N CYS A 70 1.74 6.38 -8.45
CA CYS A 70 0.48 6.34 -9.18
C CYS A 70 0.23 4.90 -9.64
N VAL A 71 -1.00 4.43 -9.45
CA VAL A 71 -1.50 3.14 -9.95
C VAL A 71 -2.59 3.44 -10.96
N HIS A 72 -2.59 2.67 -12.04
CA HIS A 72 -3.61 2.73 -13.07
C HIS A 72 -4.50 1.49 -12.99
N LYS A 73 -5.80 1.69 -12.77
CA LYS A 73 -6.79 0.62 -12.85
C LYS A 73 -7.43 0.61 -14.23
N PHE A 74 -6.87 -0.19 -15.13
CA PHE A 74 -7.32 -0.34 -16.52
C PHE A 74 -8.83 -0.65 -16.65
N ALA A 75 -9.36 -1.51 -15.79
CA ALA A 75 -10.79 -1.87 -15.79
C ALA A 75 -11.74 -0.68 -15.52
N MET A 76 -11.23 0.41 -14.95
CA MET A 76 -12.00 1.65 -14.77
C MET A 76 -11.70 2.68 -15.85
N CYS A 77 -10.63 2.53 -16.63
CA CYS A 77 -10.13 3.58 -17.51
C CYS A 77 -10.99 3.76 -18.76
N GLY A 78 -11.14 5.01 -19.19
CA GLY A 78 -11.89 5.38 -20.40
C GLY A 78 -11.02 5.47 -21.64
N TYR A 79 -9.70 5.24 -21.51
CA TYR A 79 -8.73 5.27 -22.60
C TYR A 79 -8.79 6.56 -23.44
N CYS A 80 -9.00 7.71 -22.80
CA CYS A 80 -9.29 8.97 -23.50
C CYS A 80 -8.14 9.42 -24.44
N LYS A 81 -8.47 9.92 -25.64
CA LYS A 81 -7.50 10.65 -26.49
C LYS A 81 -6.86 11.83 -25.78
N LEU A 82 -7.70 12.66 -25.15
CA LEU A 82 -7.33 13.74 -24.24
C LEU A 82 -7.60 13.26 -22.80
N CYS A 83 -6.59 12.66 -22.18
CA CYS A 83 -6.63 12.30 -20.77
C CYS A 83 -6.07 13.46 -19.92
N THR A 84 -6.89 14.07 -19.09
CA THR A 84 -6.47 15.14 -18.16
C THR A 84 -5.58 14.62 -17.02
N GLY A 85 -5.37 13.30 -16.91
CA GLY A 85 -4.32 12.74 -16.06
C GLY A 85 -2.93 12.74 -16.73
N TYR A 86 -2.88 12.94 -18.04
CA TYR A 86 -1.65 12.98 -18.83
C TYR A 86 -1.37 14.39 -19.37
N PHE A 87 -2.40 15.06 -19.90
CA PHE A 87 -2.36 16.42 -20.45
C PHE A 87 -2.96 17.43 -19.49
N GLU A 88 -2.55 18.69 -19.62
CA GLU A 88 -3.37 19.81 -19.11
C GLU A 88 -4.72 19.86 -19.86
N PRO A 89 -5.77 20.51 -19.32
CA PRO A 89 -7.08 20.56 -19.97
C PRO A 89 -7.06 21.15 -21.39
N GLN A 90 -6.11 22.05 -21.67
CA GLN A 90 -5.90 22.69 -22.97
C GLN A 90 -4.41 22.60 -23.36
N PRO A 91 -3.91 21.44 -23.81
CA PRO A 91 -2.51 21.27 -24.17
C PRO A 91 -2.23 21.96 -25.53
N ASN A 92 -0.97 22.35 -25.77
CA ASN A 92 -0.56 22.93 -27.06
C ASN A 92 -0.78 21.94 -28.22
N ALA A 93 -0.54 20.66 -27.97
CA ALA A 93 -0.79 19.57 -28.91
C ALA A 93 -1.09 18.25 -28.19
N LEU A 94 -1.82 17.34 -28.86
CA LEU A 94 -2.13 15.99 -28.36
C LEU A 94 -1.04 14.96 -28.73
N ASN A 95 0.21 15.29 -28.44
CA ASN A 95 1.38 14.44 -28.67
C ASN A 95 2.14 14.15 -27.36
N THR A 96 3.24 13.40 -27.43
CA THR A 96 4.02 13.01 -26.23
C THR A 96 5.14 14.00 -25.89
N GLY A 97 5.14 15.22 -26.46
CA GLY A 97 6.09 16.28 -26.10
C GLY A 97 5.98 16.64 -24.62
N ALA A 98 7.10 16.89 -23.96
CA ALA A 98 7.15 17.13 -22.52
C ALA A 98 6.34 18.37 -22.10
N GLU A 99 6.28 19.38 -22.96
CA GLU A 99 5.51 20.61 -22.80
C GLU A 99 3.99 20.39 -22.78
N ASN A 100 3.52 19.22 -23.23
CA ASN A 100 2.11 18.85 -23.19
C ASN A 100 1.78 17.97 -21.97
N GLN A 101 2.78 17.45 -21.26
CA GLN A 101 2.58 16.48 -20.19
C GLN A 101 2.47 17.13 -18.80
N LEU A 102 1.52 16.65 -18.00
CA LEU A 102 1.39 17.01 -16.58
C LEU A 102 2.44 16.37 -15.68
N CYS A 103 2.95 15.20 -16.06
CA CYS A 103 3.86 14.44 -15.22
C CYS A 103 5.26 15.08 -15.26
N PRO A 104 5.77 15.61 -14.14
CA PRO A 104 7.03 16.37 -14.14
C PRO A 104 8.25 15.50 -14.41
N THR A 105 8.12 14.17 -14.26
CA THR A 105 9.20 13.20 -14.47
C THR A 105 8.99 12.32 -15.70
N GLY A 106 7.97 12.60 -16.52
CA GLY A 106 7.65 11.77 -17.69
C GLY A 106 7.29 10.33 -17.34
N ALA A 107 6.78 10.07 -16.13
CA ALA A 107 6.51 8.72 -15.63
C ALA A 107 5.26 8.06 -16.21
N ILE A 108 4.64 8.63 -17.24
CA ILE A 108 3.45 8.07 -17.88
C ILE A 108 3.77 7.88 -19.37
N LYS A 109 3.67 6.65 -19.85
CA LYS A 109 3.81 6.29 -21.26
C LYS A 109 2.43 6.24 -21.88
N ARG A 110 2.25 6.92 -23.02
CA ARG A 110 1.00 6.93 -23.78
C ARG A 110 1.15 6.02 -25.00
N GLY A 111 0.31 5.00 -25.10
CA GLY A 111 0.25 4.06 -26.23
C GLY A 111 -1.03 4.25 -27.03
N PHE A 112 -0.93 4.18 -28.36
CA PHE A 112 -2.11 4.13 -29.22
C PHE A 112 -2.69 2.72 -29.23
N VAL A 113 -4.01 2.61 -29.08
CA VAL A 113 -4.72 1.32 -29.16
C VAL A 113 -5.49 1.26 -30.48
N GLU A 114 -6.48 2.15 -30.63
CA GLU A 114 -7.29 2.38 -31.84
C GLU A 114 -7.87 3.80 -31.77
N ASP A 115 -8.42 4.40 -32.83
CA ASP A 115 -9.04 5.74 -32.67
C ASP A 115 -10.43 5.62 -32.03
N PRO A 116 -10.78 6.42 -30.99
CA PRO A 116 -10.02 7.49 -30.34
C PRO A 116 -9.29 7.08 -29.05
N TYR A 117 -9.03 5.78 -28.83
CA TYR A 117 -8.54 5.19 -27.60
C TYR A 117 -7.00 5.14 -27.46
N TYR A 118 -6.53 5.58 -26.30
CA TYR A 118 -5.12 5.54 -25.92
C TYR A 118 -4.97 4.94 -24.53
N GLU A 119 -3.96 4.08 -24.37
CA GLU A 119 -3.59 3.52 -23.09
C GLU A 119 -2.50 4.34 -22.41
N TYR A 120 -2.47 4.26 -21.08
CA TYR A 120 -1.54 4.99 -20.24
C TYR A 120 -0.87 4.02 -19.28
N ILE A 121 0.45 3.91 -19.31
CA ILE A 121 1.21 2.98 -18.48
C ILE A 121 2.11 3.79 -17.56
N ILE A 122 2.09 3.47 -16.27
CA ILE A 122 2.93 4.14 -15.28
C ILE A 122 4.32 3.50 -15.25
N ASP A 123 5.35 4.30 -15.48
CA ASP A 123 6.75 3.94 -15.25
C ASP A 123 7.10 4.23 -13.78
N GLU A 124 6.93 3.22 -12.92
CA GLU A 124 7.11 3.37 -11.47
C GLU A 124 8.49 3.85 -11.01
N PRO A 125 9.62 3.44 -11.63
CA PRO A 125 10.93 4.02 -11.38
C PRO A 125 10.96 5.55 -11.47
N LEU A 126 10.28 6.13 -12.47
CA LEU A 126 10.21 7.59 -12.66
C LEU A 126 9.13 8.26 -11.82
N CYS A 127 8.13 7.51 -11.35
CA CYS A 127 7.01 8.08 -10.63
C CYS A 127 7.39 8.48 -9.19
N ILE A 128 7.38 9.78 -8.89
CA ILE A 128 7.68 10.29 -7.54
C ILE A 128 6.45 10.38 -6.62
N GLY A 129 5.26 9.96 -7.09
CA GLY A 129 4.05 9.98 -6.26
C GLY A 129 3.42 11.36 -6.06
N CYS A 130 3.69 12.35 -6.92
CA CYS A 130 3.19 13.73 -6.75
C CYS A 130 1.66 13.88 -6.93
N GLY A 131 1.00 12.91 -7.58
CA GLY A 131 -0.47 12.92 -7.71
C GLY A 131 -1.05 13.91 -8.71
N LYS A 132 -0.25 14.67 -9.48
CA LYS A 132 -0.77 15.59 -10.52
C LYS A 132 -1.70 14.87 -11.52
N CYS A 133 -1.29 13.69 -11.98
CA CYS A 133 -2.09 12.84 -12.87
C CYS A 133 -3.39 12.34 -12.21
N VAL A 134 -3.34 12.02 -10.91
CA VAL A 134 -4.49 11.60 -10.11
C VAL A 134 -5.49 12.74 -9.99
N LYS A 135 -5.02 13.97 -9.73
CA LYS A 135 -5.87 15.15 -9.64
C LYS A 135 -6.63 15.39 -10.93
N GLY A 136 -5.94 15.38 -12.07
CA GLY A 136 -6.57 15.59 -13.37
C GLY A 136 -7.53 14.46 -13.78
N CYS A 137 -7.16 13.20 -13.54
CA CYS A 137 -8.03 12.04 -13.80
C CYS A 137 -9.29 12.02 -12.93
N ASN A 138 -9.23 12.47 -11.68
CA ASN A 138 -10.41 12.60 -10.81
C ASN A 138 -11.31 13.77 -11.20
N ALA A 139 -10.75 14.86 -11.74
CA ALA A 139 -11.51 16.07 -12.05
C ALA A 139 -12.37 15.94 -13.32
N PHE A 140 -11.83 15.30 -14.35
CA PHE A 140 -12.50 15.22 -15.68
C PHE A 140 -12.55 13.81 -16.27
N GLY A 141 -11.90 12.84 -15.62
CA GLY A 141 -11.95 11.44 -16.02
C GLY A 141 -12.82 10.62 -15.05
N ASN A 142 -12.61 9.32 -15.08
CA ASN A 142 -13.28 8.36 -14.21
C ASN A 142 -12.50 8.01 -12.92
N GLY A 143 -11.40 8.73 -12.64
CA GLY A 143 -10.58 8.48 -11.46
C GLY A 143 -9.86 7.13 -11.46
N SER A 144 -9.57 6.55 -12.64
CA SER A 144 -8.81 5.29 -12.80
C SER A 144 -7.33 5.40 -12.39
N LEU A 145 -6.80 6.62 -12.26
CA LEU A 145 -5.48 6.89 -11.68
C LEU A 145 -5.63 7.30 -10.21
N PHE A 146 -4.90 6.64 -9.31
CA PHE A 146 -4.86 6.98 -7.89
C PHE A 146 -3.52 6.60 -7.24
N LEU A 147 -3.19 7.17 -6.09
CA LEU A 147 -1.94 6.87 -5.40
C LEU A 147 -2.07 5.64 -4.50
N GLN A 148 -1.05 4.78 -4.47
CA GLN A 148 -0.90 3.68 -3.51
C GLN A 148 0.54 3.63 -3.01
N VAL A 149 0.72 3.14 -1.78
CA VAL A 149 2.01 2.78 -1.22
C VAL A 149 2.47 1.45 -1.80
N ARG A 150 3.68 1.42 -2.35
CA ARG A 150 4.34 0.20 -2.84
C ARG A 150 5.12 -0.45 -1.71
N HIS A 151 4.59 -1.55 -1.20
CA HIS A 151 5.12 -2.24 -0.01
C HIS A 151 6.46 -2.93 -0.26
N ASP A 152 6.81 -3.20 -1.52
CA ASP A 152 8.15 -3.64 -1.94
C ASP A 152 9.23 -2.56 -1.74
N ARG A 153 8.82 -1.30 -1.58
CA ARG A 153 9.72 -0.15 -1.40
C ARG A 153 9.57 0.51 -0.03
N CYS A 154 8.34 0.53 0.50
CA CYS A 154 8.02 1.20 1.73
C CYS A 154 8.76 0.57 2.92
N LEU A 155 9.49 1.38 3.68
CA LEU A 155 10.17 0.94 4.90
C LEU A 155 9.22 0.70 6.08
N ASN A 156 7.91 0.86 5.88
CA ASN A 156 6.88 0.73 6.89
C ASN A 156 7.18 1.52 8.19
N CYS A 157 7.66 2.76 8.05
CA CYS A 157 8.08 3.60 9.19
C CYS A 157 7.01 3.64 10.28
N ASN A 158 7.39 3.48 11.56
CA ASN A 158 6.43 3.50 12.68
C ASN A 158 5.57 4.77 12.69
N ASN A 159 6.17 5.92 12.37
CA ASN A 159 5.48 7.18 12.12
C ASN A 159 5.81 7.65 10.69
N CYS A 160 4.86 7.47 9.76
CA CYS A 160 5.08 7.87 8.37
C CYS A 160 4.99 9.40 8.24
N ALA A 161 6.09 10.05 7.87
CA ALA A 161 6.14 11.50 7.68
C ALA A 161 5.13 12.00 6.63
N ILE A 162 4.86 11.21 5.58
CA ILE A 162 3.81 11.52 4.60
C ILE A 162 2.43 11.49 5.26
N ALA A 163 2.15 10.49 6.10
CA ALA A 163 0.86 10.37 6.79
C ALA A 163 0.63 11.56 7.73
N THR A 164 1.66 11.95 8.50
CA THR A 164 1.62 13.15 9.36
C THR A 164 1.37 14.42 8.56
N ALA A 165 2.01 14.56 7.40
CA ALA A 165 1.86 15.74 6.53
C ALA A 165 0.63 15.68 5.61
N CYS A 166 -0.18 14.62 5.63
CA CYS A 166 -1.29 14.45 4.70
C CYS A 166 -2.50 15.31 5.15
N PRO A 167 -2.86 16.38 4.42
CA PRO A 167 -3.91 17.30 4.86
C PRO A 167 -5.31 16.67 4.86
N SER A 168 -5.55 15.67 4.02
CA SER A 168 -6.84 14.96 3.97
C SER A 168 -6.87 13.68 4.82
N GLN A 169 -5.81 13.42 5.60
CA GLN A 169 -5.69 12.24 6.46
C GLN A 169 -6.04 10.93 5.72
N ALA A 170 -5.59 10.82 4.45
CA ALA A 170 -5.90 9.67 3.60
C ALA A 170 -5.08 8.42 3.96
N PHE A 171 -3.98 8.58 4.70
CA PHE A 171 -3.15 7.46 5.12
C PHE A 171 -3.74 6.75 6.34
N ARG A 172 -3.76 5.41 6.30
CA ARG A 172 -4.15 4.57 7.43
C ARG A 172 -3.34 3.29 7.48
N ARG A 173 -3.37 2.63 8.64
CA ARG A 173 -2.84 1.28 8.82
C ARG A 173 -3.85 0.26 8.29
N VAL A 174 -3.40 -0.67 7.47
CA VAL A 174 -4.20 -1.80 6.95
C VAL A 174 -3.46 -3.11 7.21
N SER A 175 -4.18 -4.24 7.21
CA SER A 175 -3.54 -5.56 7.32
C SER A 175 -2.56 -5.79 6.16
N ALA A 176 -1.37 -6.33 6.45
CA ALA A 176 -0.42 -6.74 5.43
C ALA A 176 -0.96 -7.86 4.50
N ASP A 177 -1.95 -8.64 4.96
CA ASP A 177 -2.58 -9.70 4.15
C ASP A 177 -3.51 -9.12 3.06
N GLN A 178 -4.05 -7.93 3.28
CA GLN A 178 -4.89 -7.20 2.33
C GLN A 178 -4.47 -5.73 2.25
N PRO A 179 -3.28 -5.45 1.69
CA PRO A 179 -2.61 -4.18 1.92
C PRO A 179 -3.03 -3.07 0.94
N TYR A 180 -3.83 -3.37 -0.08
CA TYR A 180 -4.20 -2.41 -1.14
C TYR A 180 -5.66 -2.00 -1.06
N LEU A 181 -5.88 -0.68 -1.15
CA LEU A 181 -7.21 -0.05 -1.18
C LEU A 181 -7.43 0.48 -2.59
N LEU A 182 -7.96 -0.36 -3.47
CA LEU A 182 -8.15 -0.01 -4.88
C LEU A 182 -9.54 0.56 -5.12
N LYS A 183 -9.66 1.61 -5.92
CA LYS A 183 -10.97 2.12 -6.37
C LYS A 183 -11.71 1.06 -7.20
N GLY A 184 -13.04 1.04 -7.16
CA GLY A 184 -13.88 0.17 -8.01
C GLY A 184 -13.70 -1.33 -7.79
N LYS A 185 -13.23 -1.73 -6.60
CA LYS A 185 -13.41 -3.10 -6.10
C LYS A 185 -14.64 -3.05 -5.20
N ASP A 186 -15.67 -3.81 -5.54
CA ASP A 186 -16.73 -4.19 -4.60
C ASP A 186 -16.17 -5.24 -3.63
#